data_AF-A0A7L3GX27-F1
#
_entry.id   AF-A0A7L3GX27-F1
#
_cell.length_a   1.000
_cell.length_b   1.000
_cell.length_c   1.000
_cell.angle_alpha   90.00
_cell.angle_beta   90.00
_cell.angle_gamma   90.00
#
_symmetry.space_group_name_H-M   'P 1'
#
loop_
_entity.id
_entity.type
_entity.pdbx_description
1 polymer ?
#
loop_
_entity_poly.entity_id
_entity_poly.type
_entity_poly.pdbx_seq_one_letter_code
_entity_poly.pdbx_strand_id
1 'polypeptide(L)'
;MDYKYLRWQVVDTPGILDHPLEDRNTIEMQAITALAHLRAAVLYVMDVSEQCGHSLEEQVELFRNIKPLFANKPLIIVANKCDVKRIAELPEESQKIFETFEAEGFSVIETSTLTEEGVIQVKTEVSLFSLNFIPDKQL
;
A
#
# COMPACT_ATOMS: atom_id res chain seq x y z
N MET A 1 -14.32 2.74 -13.00
CA MET A 1 -13.80 1.72 -13.93
C MET A 1 -14.31 0.37 -13.46
N ASP A 2 -14.83 -0.45 -14.37
CA ASP A 2 -15.32 -1.78 -14.02
C ASP A 2 -14.18 -2.80 -14.18
N TYR A 3 -14.02 -3.70 -13.20
CA TYR A 3 -13.11 -4.83 -13.28
C TYR A 3 -13.85 -6.08 -12.81
N LYS A 4 -13.86 -7.13 -13.64
CA LYS A 4 -14.70 -8.33 -13.46
C LYS A 4 -16.18 -8.00 -13.20
N TYR A 5 -16.73 -7.04 -13.97
CA TYR A 5 -18.13 -6.59 -13.89
C TYR A 5 -18.55 -5.98 -12.54
N LEU A 6 -17.58 -5.64 -11.68
CA LEU A 6 -17.81 -4.93 -10.43
C LEU A 6 -17.28 -3.50 -10.55
N ARG A 7 -17.96 -2.56 -9.89
CA ARG A 7 -17.54 -1.17 -9.83
C ARG A 7 -16.52 -0.99 -8.71
N TRP A 8 -15.32 -0.56 -9.07
CA TRP A 8 -14.26 -0.26 -8.13
C TRP A 8 -14.14 1.25 -7.91
N GLN A 9 -13.88 1.63 -6.66
CA GLN A 9 -13.53 2.99 -6.27
C GLN A 9 -12.11 2.97 -5.71
N VAL A 10 -11.28 3.90 -6.17
CA VAL A 10 -9.95 4.14 -5.63
C VAL A 10 -10.05 5.43 -4.83
N VAL A 11 -9.68 5.37 -3.56
CA VAL A 11 -9.65 6.53 -2.66
C VAL A 11 -8.20 6.89 -2.48
N ASP A 12 -7.83 8.10 -2.91
CA ASP A 12 -6.52 8.67 -2.64
C ASP A 12 -6.56 9.38 -1.28
N THR A 13 -5.54 9.18 -0.44
CA THR A 13 -5.49 9.70 0.94
C THR A 13 -4.26 10.59 1.17
N PRO A 14 -3.97 11.58 0.30
CA PRO A 14 -2.81 12.44 0.47
C PRO A 14 -2.92 13.22 1.79
N GLY A 15 -1.82 13.32 2.53
CA GLY A 15 -1.74 14.13 3.74
C GLY A 15 -2.44 13.58 4.97
N ILE A 16 -3.16 12.45 4.90
CA ILE A 16 -3.89 11.88 6.05
C ILE A 16 -3.01 10.87 6.82
N LEU A 17 -2.09 10.21 6.13
CA LEU A 17 -1.28 9.11 6.65
C LEU A 17 0.23 9.29 6.35
N ASP A 18 0.67 10.52 6.07
CA ASP A 18 2.05 10.89 5.72
C ASP A 18 2.99 11.10 6.92
N HIS A 19 2.48 10.98 8.15
CA HIS A 19 3.20 11.17 9.41
C HIS A 19 2.47 10.43 10.55
N PRO A 20 3.16 10.14 11.68
CA PRO A 20 2.63 9.34 12.78
C PRO A 20 1.26 9.79 13.30
N LEU A 21 0.48 8.84 13.83
CA LEU A 21 -0.88 9.10 14.32
C LEU A 21 -0.92 10.06 15.52
N GLU A 22 0.16 10.11 16.29
CA GLU A 22 0.27 10.91 17.52
C GLU A 22 0.36 12.41 17.23
N ASP A 23 0.85 12.79 16.06
CA ASP A 23 1.05 14.18 15.65
C ASP A 23 -0.20 14.80 14.98
N ARG A 24 -1.28 14.02 14.87
CA ARG A 24 -2.49 14.38 14.12
C ARG A 24 -3.47 15.20 14.93
N ASN A 25 -4.15 16.13 14.25
CA ASN A 25 -5.26 16.86 14.84
C ASN A 25 -6.57 16.04 14.83
N THR A 26 -7.59 16.54 15.53
CA THR A 26 -8.89 15.88 15.66
C THR A 26 -9.65 15.69 14.35
N ILE A 27 -9.45 16.56 13.35
CA ILE A 27 -10.09 16.44 12.03
C ILE A 27 -9.46 15.31 11.23
N GLU A 28 -8.13 15.24 11.22
CA GLU A 28 -7.39 14.15 10.57
C GLU A 28 -7.73 12.80 11.21
N MET A 29 -7.89 12.78 12.53
CA MET A 29 -8.23 11.54 13.23
C MET A 29 -9.64 11.01 12.92
N GLN A 30 -10.58 11.90 12.58
CA GLN A 30 -11.88 11.48 12.05
C GLN A 30 -11.76 10.83 10.66
N ALA A 31 -10.91 11.39 9.79
CA ALA A 31 -10.66 10.81 8.47
C ALA A 31 -10.00 9.43 8.59
N ILE A 32 -9.03 9.27 9.49
CA ILE A 32 -8.38 7.99 9.77
C ILE A 32 -9.36 6.98 10.34
N THR A 33 -10.21 7.40 11.28
CA THR A 33 -11.26 6.52 11.83
C THR A 33 -12.23 6.06 10.74
N ALA A 34 -12.60 6.94 9.80
CA ALA A 34 -13.42 6.56 8.66
C ALA A 34 -12.72 5.50 7.80
N LEU A 35 -11.44 5.71 7.45
CA LEU A 35 -10.62 4.75 6.69
C LEU A 35 -10.48 3.40 7.42
N ALA A 36 -10.36 3.42 8.75
CA ALA A 36 -10.27 2.22 9.58
C ALA A 36 -11.53 1.33 9.48
N HIS A 37 -12.71 1.91 9.27
CA HIS A 37 -13.97 1.16 9.17
C HIS A 37 -14.38 0.81 7.74
N LEU A 38 -13.73 1.38 6.72
CA LEU A 38 -14.00 1.02 5.33
C LEU A 38 -13.54 -0.42 5.06
N ARG A 39 -14.45 -1.22 4.48
CA ARG A 39 -14.14 -2.53 3.91
C ARG A 39 -13.47 -2.32 2.56
N ALA A 40 -12.15 -2.28 2.56
CA ALA A 40 -11.36 -2.08 1.36
C ALA A 40 -10.05 -2.89 1.45
N ALA A 41 -9.47 -3.17 0.28
CA ALA A 41 -8.07 -3.50 0.19
C ALA A 41 -7.23 -2.22 0.29
N VAL A 42 -6.03 -2.36 0.84
CA VAL A 42 -5.10 -1.26 1.09
C VAL A 42 -3.86 -1.47 0.23
N LEU A 43 -3.45 -0.40 -0.45
CA LEU A 43 -2.17 -0.32 -1.14
C LEU A 43 -1.26 0.59 -0.34
N TYR A 44 -0.14 0.06 0.15
CA TYR A 44 0.90 0.87 0.78
C TYR A 44 2.01 1.11 -0.23
N VAL A 45 2.15 2.35 -0.69
CA VAL A 45 3.10 2.72 -1.73
C VAL A 45 4.38 3.22 -1.09
N MET A 46 5.50 2.54 -1.39
CA MET A 46 6.84 2.93 -1.01
C MET A 46 7.60 3.45 -2.23
N ASP A 47 8.37 4.51 -2.06
CA ASP A 47 9.28 5.02 -3.09
C ASP A 47 10.67 4.41 -2.90
N VAL A 48 11.02 3.46 -3.77
CA VAL A 48 12.29 2.71 -3.73
C VAL A 48 13.49 3.62 -4.02
N SER A 49 13.25 4.77 -4.67
CA SER A 49 14.29 5.73 -5.04
C SER A 49 14.60 6.76 -3.97
N GLU A 50 13.78 6.85 -2.91
CA GLU A 50 13.86 7.87 -1.84
C GLU A 50 13.73 9.34 -2.33
N GLN A 51 13.37 9.55 -3.60
CA GLN A 51 13.19 10.88 -4.18
C GLN A 51 11.97 11.63 -3.61
N CYS A 52 11.09 10.94 -2.87
CA CYS A 52 10.02 11.55 -2.10
C CYS A 52 10.52 12.40 -0.92
N GLY A 53 11.83 12.35 -0.61
CA GLY A 53 12.42 13.08 0.52
C GLY A 53 12.42 12.31 1.84
N HIS A 54 12.05 11.02 1.81
CA HIS A 54 12.03 10.12 2.96
C HIS A 54 12.85 8.86 2.69
N SER A 55 13.62 8.43 3.68
CA SER A 55 14.40 7.18 3.57
C SER A 55 13.48 5.95 3.60
N LEU A 56 13.98 4.80 3.14
CA LEU A 56 13.22 3.55 3.23
C LEU A 56 12.89 3.19 4.68
N GLU A 57 13.77 3.47 5.64
CA GLU A 57 13.53 3.23 7.06
C GLU A 57 12.38 4.07 7.60
N GLU A 58 12.34 5.36 7.26
CA GLU A 58 11.23 6.26 7.64
C GLU A 58 9.90 5.77 7.05
N GLN A 59 9.92 5.31 5.79
CA GLN A 59 8.74 4.72 5.15
C GLN A 59 8.29 3.43 5.83
N VAL A 60 9.21 2.59 6.33
CA VAL A 60 8.89 1.38 7.09
C VAL A 60 8.34 1.72 8.47
N GLU A 61 8.90 2.73 9.14
CA GLU A 61 8.43 3.20 10.43
C GLU A 61 6.99 3.71 10.34
N LEU A 62 6.70 4.52 9.32
CA LEU A 62 5.35 4.99 9.03
C LEU A 62 4.39 3.81 8.82
N PHE A 63 4.79 2.82 8.00
CA PHE A 63 4.00 1.60 7.79
C PHE A 63 3.65 0.91 9.10
N ARG A 64 4.64 0.70 9.97
CA ARG A 64 4.45 0.03 11.27
C ARG A 64 3.47 0.81 12.16
N ASN A 65 3.56 2.13 12.16
CA ASN A 65 2.68 3.00 12.95
C ASN A 65 1.21 2.94 12.48
N ILE A 66 0.96 2.85 11.17
CA ILE A 66 -0.40 2.84 10.62
C ILE A 66 -0.97 1.43 10.39
N LYS A 67 -0.12 0.39 10.34
CA LYS A 67 -0.51 -1.02 10.14
C LYS A 67 -1.68 -1.47 11.03
N PRO A 68 -1.77 -1.10 12.33
CA PRO A 68 -2.90 -1.47 13.18
C PRO A 68 -4.28 -1.03 12.64
N LEU A 69 -4.35 0.07 11.86
CA LEU A 69 -5.60 0.58 11.26
C LEU A 69 -6.13 -0.30 10.11
N PHE A 70 -5.27 -1.17 9.58
CA PHE A 70 -5.56 -2.07 8.47
C PHE A 70 -5.72 -3.52 8.93
N ALA A 71 -5.90 -3.74 10.24
CA ALA A 71 -6.19 -5.06 10.78
C ALA A 71 -7.38 -5.70 10.05
N ASN A 72 -7.21 -6.94 9.62
CA ASN A 72 -8.20 -7.69 8.83
C ASN A 72 -8.57 -7.04 7.49
N LYS A 73 -7.66 -6.31 6.85
CA LYS A 73 -7.82 -5.86 5.46
C LYS A 73 -6.74 -6.46 4.59
N PRO A 74 -7.05 -6.85 3.34
CA PRO A 74 -6.00 -7.20 2.38
C PRO A 74 -5.06 -6.01 2.18
N LEU A 75 -3.76 -6.24 2.28
CA LEU A 75 -2.75 -5.20 2.16
C LEU A 75 -1.65 -5.66 1.21
N ILE A 76 -1.28 -4.79 0.28
CA ILE A 76 -0.19 -5.02 -0.69
C ILE A 76 0.82 -3.88 -0.55
N ILE A 77 2.10 -4.24 -0.53
CA ILE A 77 3.22 -3.30 -0.60
C ILE A 77 3.53 -3.05 -2.08
N VAL A 78 3.48 -1.79 -2.47
CA VAL A 78 3.74 -1.34 -3.84
C VAL A 78 5.08 -0.60 -3.83
N ALA A 79 6.10 -1.22 -4.39
CA ALA A 79 7.45 -0.66 -4.48
C ALA A 79 7.58 0.18 -5.76
N ASN A 80 7.26 1.47 -5.67
CA ASN A 80 7.14 2.36 -6.81
C ASN A 80 8.47 3.00 -7.23
N LYS A 81 8.50 3.51 -8.47
CA LYS A 81 9.68 4.09 -9.16
C LYS A 81 10.78 3.06 -9.46
N CYS A 82 10.40 1.83 -9.79
CA CYS A 82 11.34 0.80 -10.21
C CYS A 82 12.10 1.14 -11.52
N ASP A 83 11.63 2.15 -12.27
CA ASP A 83 12.34 2.73 -13.41
C ASP A 83 13.57 3.55 -13.02
N VAL A 84 13.61 4.09 -11.80
CA VAL A 84 14.77 4.82 -11.26
C VAL A 84 15.72 3.87 -10.54
N LYS A 85 15.16 2.98 -9.71
CA LYS A 85 15.92 2.03 -8.92
C LYS A 85 15.08 0.80 -8.61
N ARG A 86 15.56 -0.38 -8.95
CA ARG A 86 14.91 -1.65 -8.62
C ARG A 86 15.29 -2.12 -7.23
N ILE A 87 14.44 -2.96 -6.61
CA ILE A 87 14.74 -3.59 -5.31
C ILE A 87 16.06 -4.35 -5.39
N ALA A 88 16.31 -5.10 -6.47
CA ALA A 88 17.54 -5.85 -6.66
C ALA A 88 18.82 -4.99 -6.75
N GLU A 89 18.68 -3.69 -7.00
CA GLU A 89 19.78 -2.72 -7.08
C GLU A 89 19.99 -1.95 -5.77
N LEU A 90 19.15 -2.20 -4.75
CA LEU A 90 19.32 -1.64 -3.43
C LEU A 90 20.48 -2.31 -2.67
N PRO A 91 21.06 -1.65 -1.66
CA PRO A 91 21.93 -2.29 -0.70
C PRO A 91 21.25 -3.50 -0.03
N GLU A 92 22.02 -4.52 0.35
CA GLU A 92 21.48 -5.75 0.98
C GLU A 92 20.60 -5.45 2.21
N GLU A 93 20.96 -4.43 3.00
CA GLU A 93 20.18 -4.02 4.17
C GLU A 93 18.77 -3.55 3.79
N SER A 94 18.65 -2.79 2.70
CA SER A 94 17.37 -2.31 2.20
C SER A 94 16.59 -3.39 1.45
N GLN A 95 17.25 -4.35 0.79
CA GLN A 95 16.57 -5.51 0.20
C GLN A 95 15.86 -6.35 1.25
N LYS A 96 16.49 -6.55 2.41
CA LYS A 96 15.92 -7.29 3.55
C LYS A 96 14.61 -6.69 4.05
N ILE A 97 14.36 -5.39 3.85
CA ILE A 97 13.08 -4.76 4.20
C ILE A 97 11.94 -5.45 3.43
N PHE A 98 12.10 -5.61 2.12
CA PHE A 98 11.09 -6.22 1.27
C PHE A 98 10.96 -7.72 1.50
N GLU A 99 12.08 -8.42 1.71
CA GLU A 99 12.06 -9.83 2.12
C GLU A 99 11.31 -10.04 3.44
N THR A 100 11.47 -9.09 4.39
CA THR A 100 10.74 -9.13 5.67
C THR A 100 9.24 -8.96 5.46
N PHE A 101 8.82 -8.06 4.56
CA PHE A 101 7.40 -7.92 4.21
C PHE A 101 6.81 -9.20 3.62
N GLU A 102 7.53 -9.84 2.69
CA GLU A 102 7.11 -11.11 2.12
C GLU A 102 7.03 -12.23 3.18
N ALA A 103 8.01 -12.28 4.10
CA ALA A 103 8.01 -13.22 5.22
C ALA A 103 6.86 -12.99 6.22
N GLU A 104 6.41 -11.74 6.37
CA GLU A 104 5.20 -11.38 7.12
C GLU A 104 3.90 -11.68 6.37
N GLY A 105 3.99 -12.16 5.11
CA GLY A 105 2.86 -12.56 4.28
C GLY A 105 2.26 -11.45 3.43
N PHE A 106 2.94 -10.31 3.29
CA PHE A 106 2.53 -9.26 2.36
C PHE A 106 3.00 -9.56 0.94
N SER A 107 2.16 -9.23 -0.04
CA SER A 107 2.60 -9.20 -1.44
C SER A 107 3.38 -7.91 -1.69
N VAL A 108 4.56 -8.04 -2.30
CA VAL A 108 5.41 -6.93 -2.73
C VAL A 108 5.43 -6.89 -4.25
N ILE A 109 5.07 -5.76 -4.85
CA ILE A 109 5.02 -5.61 -6.31
C ILE A 109 5.79 -4.35 -6.70
N GLU A 110 6.81 -4.51 -7.53
CA GLU A 110 7.51 -3.38 -8.15
C GLU A 110 6.61 -2.70 -9.18
N THR A 111 6.52 -1.37 -9.12
CA THR A 111 5.76 -0.58 -10.08
C THR A 111 6.51 0.66 -10.56
N SER A 112 6.11 1.13 -11.73
CA SER A 112 6.47 2.46 -12.20
C SER A 112 5.23 3.15 -12.75
N THR A 113 4.94 4.34 -12.23
CA THR A 113 3.92 5.23 -12.81
C THR A 113 4.40 5.93 -14.08
N LEU A 114 5.70 5.87 -14.40
CA LEU A 114 6.27 6.44 -15.61
C LEU A 114 6.21 5.46 -16.79
N THR A 115 6.57 4.19 -16.55
CA THR A 115 6.58 3.14 -17.59
C THR A 115 5.32 2.27 -17.58
N GLU A 116 4.43 2.47 -16.60
CA GLU A 116 3.24 1.64 -16.32
C GLU A 116 3.56 0.18 -15.93
N GLU A 117 4.84 -0.15 -15.69
CA GLU A 117 5.28 -1.46 -15.21
C GLU A 117 4.60 -1.78 -13.86
N GLY A 118 4.12 -3.02 -13.71
CA GLY A 118 3.50 -3.52 -12.48
C GLY A 118 2.10 -2.99 -12.16
N VAL A 119 1.63 -1.89 -12.77
CA VAL A 119 0.33 -1.26 -12.45
C VAL A 119 -0.85 -2.23 -12.68
N ILE A 120 -0.83 -2.96 -13.80
CA ILE A 120 -1.87 -3.95 -14.13
C ILE A 120 -1.81 -5.15 -13.18
N GLN A 121 -0.61 -5.54 -12.75
CA GLN A 121 -0.40 -6.64 -11.80
C GLN A 121 -1.02 -6.28 -10.45
N VAL A 122 -0.69 -5.11 -9.89
CA VAL A 122 -1.29 -4.60 -8.65
C VAL A 122 -2.81 -4.60 -8.74
N LYS A 123 -3.37 -4.04 -9.82
CA LYS A 123 -4.83 -4.00 -10.03
C LYS A 123 -5.46 -5.38 -10.01
N THR A 124 -4.84 -6.34 -10.69
CA THR A 124 -5.32 -7.72 -10.78
C THR A 124 -5.28 -8.42 -9.43
N GLU A 125 -4.18 -8.23 -8.70
CA GLU A 125 -3.94 -8.87 -7.41
C GLU A 125 -4.86 -8.33 -6.32
N VAL A 126 -4.99 -7.01 -6.19
CA VAL A 126 -5.99 -6.36 -5.31
C VAL A 126 -7.40 -6.87 -5.59
N SER A 127 -7.72 -7.01 -6.87
CA SER A 127 -9.04 -7.47 -7.29
C SER A 127 -9.32 -8.91 -6.88
N LEU A 128 -8.32 -9.78 -6.96
CA LEU A 128 -8.41 -11.17 -6.51
C LEU A 128 -8.51 -11.27 -4.99
N PHE A 129 -7.65 -10.56 -4.26
CA PHE A 129 -7.66 -10.54 -2.81
C PHE A 129 -8.99 -10.07 -2.24
N SER A 130 -9.53 -8.95 -2.76
CA SER A 130 -10.78 -8.40 -2.23
C SER A 130 -11.99 -9.30 -2.55
N LEU A 131 -11.99 -9.99 -3.70
CA LEU A 131 -13.05 -10.95 -4.04
C LEU A 131 -13.10 -12.14 -3.08
N ASN A 132 -11.95 -12.56 -2.54
CA ASN A 132 -11.88 -13.62 -1.54
C ASN A 132 -12.24 -13.13 -0.13
N PHE A 133 -12.13 -11.81 0.12
CA PHE A 133 -12.33 -11.21 1.44
C PHE A 133 -13.74 -10.64 1.66
N ILE A 134 -14.51 -10.40 0.58
CA ILE A 134 -15.91 -9.97 0.65
C ILE A 134 -16.79 -11.23 0.49
N PRO A 135 -17.31 -11.83 1.59
CA PRO A 135 -17.95 -13.15 1.53
C PRO A 135 -19.34 -13.11 0.88
N ASP A 136 -19.98 -11.95 0.82
CA ASP A 136 -21.33 -11.81 0.29
C ASP A 136 -21.33 -11.41 -1.19
N LYS A 137 -21.17 -12.41 -2.05
CA LYS A 137 -21.87 -12.39 -3.33
C LYS A 137 -23.30 -12.90 -3.11
N GLN A 138 -24.18 -12.05 -2.58
CA GLN A 138 -25.58 -12.13 -2.98
C GLN A 138 -25.69 -11.47 -4.35
N LEU A 139 -25.50 -12.30 -5.39
CA LEU A 139 -26.07 -12.06 -6.72
C LEU A 139 -27.51 -12.59 -6.72
#